data_AF-A0A9W8X708-F1
#
_entry.id   AF-A0A9W8X708-F1
#
_cell.length_a   1.000
_cell.length_b   1.000
_cell.length_c   1.000
_cell.angle_alpha   90.00
_cell.angle_beta   90.00
_cell.angle_gamma   90.00
#
_symmetry.space_group_name_H-M   'P 1'
#
loop_
_entity.id
_entity.type
_entity.pdbx_description
1 polymer ?
#
loop_
_entity_poly.entity_id
_entity_poly.type
_entity_poly.pdbx_seq_one_letter_code
_entity_poly.pdbx_strand_id
1 'polypeptide(L)'
;MIDDLWNKPAFILDLLLREMIKPEKERLEWLVWVDRDTLILDQCRPASTFLPSSTSSPALARWWRRDEQQSNKQQSSNPTKPPPEVNFLAANDMNGLNNGIFFVRVSHWAIEVFTAILAYRHYNPAVELRWTEQSAMELVLQDHRFSDKVQLVPQHWFNAYQHGNASDFVSSNGTNPEGWDELNARRGDWLIHFAGNQHKDKELNEWADILEGMEDVWETGRVQRNVGGEVRQFWEERGFIR
;
A
#
# COMPACT_ATOMS: atom_id res chain seq x y z
N MET A 1 11.54 6.60 -24.50
CA MET A 1 11.64 5.70 -23.33
C MET A 1 11.62 6.61 -22.11
N ILE A 2 10.86 6.29 -21.06
CA ILE A 2 10.89 7.09 -19.83
C ILE A 2 12.07 6.57 -19.01
N ASP A 3 12.96 7.49 -18.63
CA ASP A 3 14.25 7.14 -18.06
C ASP A 3 14.16 6.70 -16.59
N ASP A 4 14.99 5.70 -16.25
CA ASP A 4 15.29 5.29 -14.88
C ASP A 4 14.04 4.99 -14.04
N LEU A 5 14.00 5.43 -12.77
CA LEU A 5 12.93 5.15 -11.81
C LEU A 5 11.56 5.74 -12.21
N TRP A 6 11.51 6.69 -13.16
CA TRP A 6 10.25 7.25 -13.66
C TRP A 6 9.44 6.25 -14.50
N ASN A 7 10.04 5.10 -14.84
CA ASN A 7 9.34 4.02 -15.51
C ASN A 7 8.20 3.44 -14.67
N LYS A 8 8.32 3.39 -13.34
CA LYS A 8 7.30 2.88 -12.41
C LYS A 8 6.00 3.69 -12.51
N PRO A 9 5.97 5.01 -12.26
CA PRO A 9 4.75 5.78 -12.38
C PRO A 9 4.20 5.79 -13.81
N ALA A 10 5.05 5.72 -14.84
CA ALA A 10 4.60 5.62 -16.22
C ALA A 10 3.90 4.30 -16.55
N PHE A 11 4.46 3.18 -16.09
CA PHE A 11 3.88 1.86 -16.28
C PHE A 11 2.55 1.73 -15.52
N ILE A 12 2.49 2.22 -14.29
CA ILE A 12 1.24 2.24 -13.52
C ILE A 12 0.19 3.11 -14.21
N LEU A 13 0.56 4.27 -14.76
CA LEU A 13 -0.38 5.11 -15.53
C LEU A 13 -0.94 4.38 -16.76
N ASP A 14 -0.11 3.66 -17.52
CA ASP A 14 -0.56 2.83 -18.65
C ASP A 14 -1.55 1.73 -18.19
N LEU A 15 -1.24 1.04 -17.08
CA LEU A 15 -2.16 0.05 -16.49
C LEU A 15 -3.49 0.68 -16.08
N LEU A 16 -3.46 1.82 -15.38
CA LEU A 16 -4.66 2.54 -14.96
C LEU A 16 -5.53 2.92 -16.16
N LEU A 17 -4.93 3.47 -17.23
CA LEU A 17 -5.65 3.83 -18.44
C LEU A 17 -6.30 2.61 -19.11
N ARG A 18 -5.59 1.48 -19.20
CA ARG A 18 -6.11 0.23 -19.77
C ARG A 18 -7.28 -0.32 -18.95
N GLU A 19 -7.17 -0.32 -17.63
CA GLU A 19 -8.26 -0.75 -16.75
C GLU A 19 -9.47 0.19 -16.84
N MET A 20 -9.24 1.50 -16.97
CA MET A 20 -10.32 2.48 -17.09
C MET A 20 -11.11 2.38 -18.40
N ILE A 21 -10.55 1.77 -19.46
CA ILE A 21 -11.28 1.48 -20.71
C ILE A 21 -12.22 0.27 -20.57
N LYS A 22 -11.94 -0.65 -19.64
CA LYS A 22 -12.79 -1.83 -19.41
C LYS A 22 -14.14 -1.44 -18.79
N PRO A 23 -15.20 -2.25 -19.03
CA PRO A 23 -16.43 -2.18 -18.25
C PRO A 23 -16.14 -2.32 -16.75
N GLU A 24 -16.84 -1.57 -15.90
CA GLU A 24 -16.62 -1.55 -14.44
C GLU A 24 -16.59 -2.97 -13.82
N LYS A 25 -17.49 -3.85 -14.25
CA LYS A 25 -17.60 -5.24 -13.79
C LYS A 25 -16.39 -6.14 -14.14
N GLU A 26 -15.56 -5.73 -15.09
CA GLU A 26 -14.39 -6.46 -15.59
C GLU A 26 -13.07 -5.78 -15.19
N ARG A 27 -13.16 -4.61 -14.56
CA ARG A 27 -12.03 -3.79 -14.14
C ARG A 27 -11.48 -4.28 -12.81
N LEU A 28 -10.16 -4.26 -12.65
CA LEU A 28 -9.54 -4.42 -11.34
C LEU A 28 -9.95 -3.29 -10.39
N GLU A 29 -10.27 -3.59 -9.14
CA GLU A 29 -10.62 -2.55 -8.15
C GLU A 29 -9.35 -1.85 -7.63
N TRP A 30 -8.33 -2.64 -7.31
CA TRP A 30 -7.07 -2.20 -6.73
C TRP A 30 -5.89 -2.81 -7.47
N LEU A 31 -4.83 -2.02 -7.58
CA LEU A 31 -3.48 -2.47 -7.94
C LEU A 31 -2.61 -2.40 -6.68
N VAL A 32 -1.73 -3.37 -6.51
CA VAL A 32 -0.63 -3.30 -5.54
C VAL A 32 0.68 -3.23 -6.32
N TRP A 33 1.49 -2.23 -6.02
CA TRP A 33 2.86 -2.16 -6.50
C TRP A 33 3.78 -2.73 -5.43
N VAL A 34 4.76 -3.52 -5.85
CA VAL A 34 5.81 -4.06 -4.98
C VAL A 34 7.13 -4.04 -5.76
N ASP A 35 8.16 -3.44 -5.18
CA ASP A 35 9.50 -3.40 -5.77
C ASP A 35 10.12 -4.81 -5.83
N ARG A 36 11.05 -4.98 -6.78
CA ARG A 36 11.68 -6.28 -7.09
C ARG A 36 12.57 -6.83 -5.98
N ASP A 37 12.96 -6.00 -5.02
CA ASP A 37 13.81 -6.33 -3.88
C ASP A 37 12.97 -6.57 -2.64
N THR A 38 11.95 -7.42 -2.80
CA THR A 38 11.05 -7.83 -1.74
C THR A 38 10.82 -9.34 -1.78
N LEU A 39 10.46 -9.92 -0.64
CA LEU A 39 10.03 -11.33 -0.55
C LEU A 39 8.73 -11.42 0.25
N ILE A 40 7.78 -12.21 -0.24
CA ILE A 40 6.54 -12.51 0.47
C ILE A 40 6.84 -13.54 1.56
N LEU A 41 6.52 -13.19 2.80
CA LEU A 41 6.75 -14.03 3.99
C LEU A 41 5.50 -14.83 4.40
N ASP A 42 4.30 -14.27 4.19
CA ASP A 42 3.01 -14.92 4.53
C ASP A 42 2.18 -15.12 3.26
N GLN A 43 2.41 -16.25 2.58
CA GLN A 43 1.74 -16.59 1.32
C GLN A 43 0.24 -16.91 1.51
N CYS A 44 -0.18 -17.21 2.73
CA CYS A 44 -1.56 -17.53 3.08
C CYS A 44 -2.43 -16.29 3.32
N ARG A 45 -1.82 -15.09 3.42
CA ARG A 45 -2.52 -13.83 3.62
C ARG A 45 -2.80 -13.12 2.30
N PRO A 46 -4.08 -12.96 1.92
CA PRO A 46 -4.43 -12.17 0.74
C PRO A 46 -4.03 -10.70 0.92
N ALA A 47 -3.52 -10.07 -0.13
CA ALA A 47 -3.20 -8.64 -0.12
C ALA A 47 -4.43 -7.75 0.21
N SER A 48 -5.64 -8.23 -0.13
CA SER A 48 -6.90 -7.57 0.23
C SER A 48 -7.14 -7.48 1.75
N THR A 49 -6.38 -8.21 2.57
CA THR A 49 -6.43 -8.11 4.02
C THR A 49 -6.22 -6.68 4.49
N PHE A 50 -5.34 -5.92 3.83
CA PHE A 50 -4.95 -4.55 4.20
C PHE A 50 -5.91 -3.48 3.70
N LEU A 51 -6.75 -3.82 2.74
CA LEU A 51 -7.67 -2.88 2.12
C LEU A 51 -8.88 -2.61 3.02
N PRO A 52 -9.47 -1.40 2.93
CA PRO A 52 -10.79 -1.17 3.52
C PRO A 52 -11.77 -2.20 2.95
N SER A 53 -12.75 -2.63 3.75
CA SER A 53 -13.87 -3.38 3.18
C SER A 53 -14.43 -2.58 2.00
N SER A 54 -14.65 -3.25 0.87
CA SER A 54 -15.26 -2.57 -0.25
C SER A 54 -16.59 -1.99 0.23
N THR A 55 -16.77 -0.69 0.07
CA THR A 55 -18.03 0.03 0.31
C THR A 55 -19.12 -0.38 -0.68
N SER A 56 -19.01 -1.58 -1.27
CA SER A 56 -20.02 -2.25 -2.07
C SER A 56 -21.25 -2.66 -1.23
N SER A 57 -21.60 -1.87 -0.20
CA SER A 57 -22.99 -1.68 0.12
C SER A 57 -23.64 -1.00 -1.10
N PRO A 58 -24.71 -1.57 -1.69
CA PRO A 58 -25.42 -0.99 -2.83
C PRO A 58 -25.91 0.45 -2.59
N ALA A 59 -25.88 0.94 -1.35
CA ALA A 59 -26.19 2.32 -0.98
C ALA A 59 -25.19 3.35 -1.51
N LEU A 60 -23.88 3.07 -1.53
CA LEU A 60 -22.87 4.03 -1.99
C LEU A 60 -22.68 4.02 -3.51
N ALA A 61 -22.77 2.85 -4.15
CA ALA A 61 -22.85 2.75 -5.61
C ALA A 61 -24.08 3.50 -6.18
N ARG A 62 -25.17 3.61 -5.41
CA ARG A 62 -26.33 4.44 -5.74
C ARG A 62 -26.11 5.94 -5.53
N TRP A 63 -25.18 6.33 -4.65
CA TRP A 63 -24.85 7.72 -4.37
C TRP A 63 -24.01 8.33 -5.49
N TRP A 64 -22.97 7.62 -5.95
CA TRP A 64 -22.19 8.02 -7.13
C TRP A 64 -23.02 8.13 -8.42
N ARG A 65 -24.02 7.25 -8.60
CA ARG A 65 -24.99 7.38 -9.71
C ARG A 65 -25.93 8.58 -9.61
N ARG A 66 -26.09 9.17 -8.41
CA ARG A 66 -27.06 10.24 -8.16
C ARG A 66 -26.44 11.63 -8.32
N ASP A 67 -25.14 11.76 -8.05
CA ASP A 67 -24.43 13.06 -8.15
C ASP A 67 -24.22 13.53 -9.59
N GLU A 68 -24.28 12.65 -10.59
CA GLU A 68 -24.32 13.06 -12.01
C GLU A 68 -25.70 13.58 -12.48
N GLN A 69 -26.77 13.45 -11.69
CA GLN A 69 -28.14 13.70 -12.18
C GLN A 69 -29.03 14.66 -11.40
N GLN A 70 -28.64 15.27 -10.27
CA GLN A 70 -29.59 16.15 -9.57
C GLN A 70 -29.00 17.32 -8.78
N SER A 71 -28.89 18.46 -9.48
CA SER A 71 -29.12 19.78 -8.89
C SER A 71 -30.61 19.95 -8.54
N ASN A 72 -31.06 19.48 -7.37
CA ASN A 72 -32.08 20.14 -6.53
C ASN A 72 -32.62 19.29 -5.37
N LYS A 73 -32.78 19.99 -4.22
CA LYS A 73 -33.67 19.76 -3.06
C LYS A 73 -33.22 18.90 -1.87
N GLN A 74 -32.88 19.64 -0.81
CA GLN A 74 -33.38 19.61 0.59
C GLN A 74 -33.44 18.29 1.39
N GLN A 75 -32.47 18.20 2.31
CA GLN A 75 -32.54 17.86 3.75
C GLN A 75 -33.55 16.80 4.25
N SER A 76 -32.98 15.68 4.71
CA SER A 76 -33.51 14.79 5.73
C SER A 76 -32.37 14.37 6.67
N SER A 77 -32.67 14.31 7.96
CA SER A 77 -31.77 14.13 9.11
C SER A 77 -30.94 12.84 9.11
N ASN A 78 -29.61 13.02 9.28
CA ASN A 78 -28.52 12.08 9.60
C ASN A 78 -28.51 10.70 8.91
N PRO A 79 -27.80 10.56 7.77
CA PRO A 79 -26.95 9.41 7.56
C PRO A 79 -25.62 9.66 8.31
N THR A 80 -25.16 8.67 9.08
CA THR A 80 -23.73 8.56 9.46
C THR A 80 -22.89 8.91 8.23
N LYS A 81 -22.02 9.91 8.35
CA LYS A 81 -21.15 10.38 7.25
C LYS A 81 -20.56 9.14 6.55
N PRO A 82 -20.72 8.98 5.23
CA PRO A 82 -20.16 7.82 4.54
C PRO A 82 -18.64 7.76 4.82
N PRO A 83 -18.06 6.57 4.93
CA PRO A 83 -16.63 6.45 5.16
C PRO A 83 -15.89 7.23 4.05
N PRO A 84 -14.77 7.88 4.39
CA PRO A 84 -13.99 8.64 3.42
C PRO A 84 -13.57 7.74 2.25
N GLU A 85 -13.53 8.28 1.03
CA GLU A 85 -13.04 7.54 -0.12
C GLU A 85 -11.52 7.36 0.02
N VAL A 86 -11.03 6.11 -0.03
CA VAL A 86 -9.60 5.79 -0.01
C VAL A 86 -9.21 5.23 -1.36
N ASN A 87 -8.26 5.91 -2.01
CA ASN A 87 -7.75 5.56 -3.34
C ASN A 87 -6.24 5.28 -3.36
N PHE A 88 -5.52 5.65 -2.30
CA PHE A 88 -4.11 5.32 -2.16
C PHE A 88 -3.82 4.88 -0.73
N LEU A 89 -3.18 3.72 -0.56
CA LEU A 89 -2.79 3.17 0.72
C LEU A 89 -1.28 2.97 0.72
N ALA A 90 -0.58 3.62 1.65
CA ALA A 90 0.87 3.52 1.74
C ALA A 90 1.32 3.25 3.17
N ALA A 91 2.42 2.52 3.31
CA ALA A 91 3.14 2.45 4.58
C ALA A 91 3.90 3.76 4.79
N ASN A 92 3.84 4.31 5.99
CA ASN A 92 4.67 5.44 6.38
C ASN A 92 5.83 4.94 7.24
N ASP A 93 7.06 5.31 6.89
CA ASP A 93 8.26 5.00 7.68
C ASP A 93 8.85 6.27 8.34
N MET A 94 9.99 6.15 9.03
CA MET A 94 10.66 7.28 9.66
C MET A 94 11.16 8.35 8.67
N ASN A 95 11.22 8.04 7.37
CA ASN A 95 11.67 8.93 6.30
C ASN A 95 10.51 9.48 5.45
N GLY A 96 9.25 9.14 5.75
CA GLY A 96 8.07 9.55 4.98
C GLY A 96 7.53 8.43 4.10
N LEU A 97 7.12 8.77 2.88
CA LEU A 97 6.60 7.79 1.92
C LEU A 97 7.71 6.85 1.42
N ASN A 98 7.62 5.55 1.72
CA ASN A 98 8.31 4.51 0.94
C ASN A 98 7.39 4.07 -0.20
N ASN A 99 7.82 4.30 -1.44
CA ASN A 99 7.00 3.94 -2.60
C ASN A 99 7.43 2.64 -3.30
N GLY A 100 8.20 1.81 -2.60
CA GLY A 100 8.48 0.45 -3.04
C GLY A 100 7.33 -0.51 -2.74
N ILE A 101 6.37 -0.11 -1.91
CA ILE A 101 5.08 -0.81 -1.80
C ILE A 101 3.92 0.13 -1.48
N PHE A 102 2.84 0.02 -2.25
CA PHE A 102 1.60 0.75 -2.00
C PHE A 102 0.44 0.11 -2.76
N PHE A 103 -0.78 0.44 -2.35
CA PHE A 103 -2.00 0.08 -3.07
C PHE A 103 -2.61 1.34 -3.68
N VAL A 104 -3.10 1.22 -4.92
CA VAL A 104 -3.83 2.28 -5.61
C VAL A 104 -5.12 1.74 -6.20
N ARG A 105 -6.23 2.43 -5.93
CA ARG A 105 -7.55 2.11 -6.50
C ARG A 105 -7.60 2.55 -7.95
N VAL A 106 -8.06 1.67 -8.83
CA VAL A 106 -8.26 2.02 -10.25
C VAL A 106 -9.39 3.05 -10.36
N SER A 107 -9.02 4.29 -10.67
CA SER A 107 -9.94 5.44 -10.65
C SER A 107 -9.42 6.58 -11.52
N HIS A 108 -10.29 7.53 -11.88
CA HIS A 108 -9.88 8.78 -12.52
C HIS A 108 -8.92 9.58 -11.63
N TRP A 109 -9.14 9.58 -10.32
CA TRP A 109 -8.24 10.20 -9.34
C TRP A 109 -6.81 9.65 -9.45
N ALA A 110 -6.66 8.33 -9.58
CA ALA A 110 -5.33 7.71 -9.73
C ALA A 110 -4.65 8.13 -11.04
N ILE A 111 -5.39 8.24 -12.15
CA ILE A 111 -4.85 8.76 -13.42
C ILE A 111 -4.33 10.19 -13.25
N GLU A 112 -5.06 11.05 -12.55
CA GLU A 112 -4.65 12.44 -12.30
C GLU A 112 -3.39 12.51 -11.44
N VAL A 113 -3.33 11.72 -10.36
CA VAL A 113 -2.15 11.61 -9.49
C VAL A 113 -0.93 11.16 -10.28
N PHE A 114 -1.01 10.04 -11.01
CA PHE A 114 0.15 9.52 -11.73
C PHE A 114 0.58 10.41 -12.91
N THR A 115 -0.37 11.10 -13.56
CA THR A 115 -0.06 12.17 -14.52
C THR A 115 0.70 13.31 -13.85
N ALA A 116 0.23 13.77 -12.68
CA ALA A 116 0.85 14.86 -11.93
C ALA A 116 2.27 14.49 -11.46
N ILE A 117 2.49 13.25 -11.00
CA ILE A 117 3.81 12.73 -10.61
C ILE A 117 4.78 12.84 -11.79
N LEU A 118 4.43 12.29 -12.95
CA LEU A 118 5.28 12.31 -14.14
C LEU A 118 5.59 13.75 -14.62
N ALA A 119 4.60 14.64 -14.52
CA ALA A 119 4.75 16.03 -14.90
C ALA A 119 5.60 16.83 -13.89
N TYR A 120 5.64 16.41 -12.62
CA TYR A 120 6.16 17.23 -11.51
C TYR A 120 7.55 17.80 -11.76
N ARG A 121 8.50 16.97 -12.22
CA ARG A 121 9.89 17.37 -12.50
C ARG A 121 10.03 18.44 -13.59
N HIS A 122 9.07 18.50 -14.52
CA HIS A 122 9.11 19.44 -15.63
C HIS A 122 8.49 20.81 -15.26
N TYR A 123 7.49 20.80 -14.37
CA TYR A 123 6.81 22.02 -13.93
C TYR A 123 7.39 22.61 -12.64
N ASN A 124 8.19 21.83 -11.89
CA ASN A 124 8.84 22.27 -10.66
C ASN A 124 10.37 22.06 -10.72
N PRO A 125 11.09 22.61 -11.73
CA PRO A 125 12.51 22.32 -11.94
C PRO A 125 13.43 22.83 -10.83
N ALA A 126 12.95 23.75 -9.99
CA ALA A 126 13.69 24.29 -8.86
C ALA A 126 13.58 23.43 -7.58
N VAL A 127 12.67 22.45 -7.56
CA VAL A 127 12.48 21.57 -6.40
C VAL A 127 13.47 20.43 -6.48
N GLU A 128 14.29 20.28 -5.43
CA GLU A 128 15.20 19.15 -5.31
C GLU A 128 14.41 17.88 -4.96
N LEU A 129 14.49 16.88 -5.84
CA LEU A 129 13.86 15.58 -5.66
C LEU A 129 14.90 14.58 -5.13
N ARG A 130 15.14 14.60 -3.81
CA ARG A 130 16.16 13.79 -3.13
C ARG A 130 16.10 12.30 -3.51
N TRP A 131 14.89 11.77 -3.66
CA TRP A 131 14.62 10.38 -4.08
C TRP A 131 13.85 10.34 -5.40
N THR A 132 14.24 11.18 -6.36
CA THR A 132 13.71 11.20 -7.73
C THR A 132 12.17 11.17 -7.79
N GLU A 133 11.56 10.12 -8.32
CA GLU A 133 10.11 10.01 -8.46
C GLU A 133 9.40 9.78 -7.12
N GLN A 134 10.05 9.17 -6.12
CA GLN A 134 9.47 8.99 -4.79
C GLN A 134 9.21 10.34 -4.13
N SER A 135 10.19 11.26 -4.20
CA SER A 135 9.98 12.62 -3.71
C SER A 135 8.86 13.34 -4.46
N ALA A 136 8.73 13.14 -5.78
CA ALA A 136 7.64 13.73 -6.54
C ALA A 136 6.28 13.13 -6.14
N MET A 137 6.21 11.82 -5.95
CA MET A 137 5.02 11.11 -5.49
C MET A 137 4.58 11.60 -4.12
N GLU A 138 5.51 11.70 -3.16
CA GLU A 138 5.24 12.23 -1.83
C GLU A 138 4.65 13.64 -1.88
N LEU A 139 5.29 14.55 -2.63
CA LEU A 139 4.82 15.94 -2.76
C LEU A 139 3.44 16.03 -3.42
N VAL A 140 3.17 15.21 -4.45
CA VAL A 140 1.86 15.16 -5.09
C VAL A 140 0.79 14.60 -4.14
N LEU A 141 1.08 13.50 -3.43
CA LEU A 141 0.12 12.89 -2.51
C LEU A 141 -0.18 13.77 -1.28
N GLN A 142 0.70 14.69 -0.93
CA GLN A 142 0.49 15.69 0.13
C GLN A 142 -0.26 16.94 -0.35
N ASP A 143 -0.41 17.15 -1.67
CA ASP A 143 -1.14 18.28 -2.23
C ASP A 143 -2.63 18.20 -1.81
N HIS A 144 -3.19 19.33 -1.39
CA HIS A 144 -4.61 19.46 -0.98
C HIS A 144 -5.63 18.95 -2.01
N ARG A 145 -5.25 18.85 -3.28
CA ARG A 145 -6.09 18.29 -4.36
C ARG A 145 -6.21 16.77 -4.30
N PHE A 146 -5.28 16.08 -3.63
CA PHE A 146 -5.19 14.63 -3.62
C PHE A 146 -5.17 14.01 -2.22
N SER A 147 -4.67 14.73 -1.22
CA SER A 147 -4.39 14.18 0.12
C SER A 147 -5.61 13.66 0.88
N ASP A 148 -6.82 14.06 0.50
CA ASP A 148 -8.07 13.60 1.12
C ASP A 148 -8.39 12.13 0.87
N LYS A 149 -7.78 11.52 -0.17
CA LYS A 149 -7.99 10.09 -0.54
C LYS A 149 -6.76 9.21 -0.29
N VAL A 150 -5.75 9.75 0.39
CA VAL A 150 -4.52 9.06 0.76
C VAL A 150 -4.64 8.58 2.20
N GLN A 151 -4.42 7.28 2.42
CA GLN A 151 -4.37 6.70 3.75
C GLN A 151 -2.97 6.15 4.02
N LEU A 152 -2.34 6.69 5.06
CA LEU A 152 -1.11 6.13 5.61
C LEU A 152 -1.46 5.09 6.67
N VAL A 153 -0.72 3.98 6.69
CA VAL A 153 -0.90 2.90 7.67
C VAL A 153 0.44 2.53 8.31
N PRO A 154 0.42 1.82 9.46
CA PRO A 154 1.64 1.35 10.09
C PRO A 154 2.50 0.51 9.14
N GLN A 155 3.81 0.75 9.16
CA GLN A 155 4.75 0.12 8.23
C GLN A 155 4.71 -1.42 8.31
N HIS A 156 4.60 -1.97 9.53
CA HIS A 156 4.59 -3.42 9.78
C HIS A 156 3.41 -4.17 9.18
N TRP A 157 2.42 -3.48 8.62
CA TRP A 157 1.31 -4.14 7.93
C TRP A 157 1.81 -4.86 6.68
N PHE A 158 2.62 -4.20 5.86
CA PHE A 158 3.03 -4.73 4.56
C PHE A 158 4.39 -4.26 4.05
N ASN A 159 5.18 -3.53 4.84
CA ASN A 159 6.48 -3.01 4.43
C ASN A 159 7.55 -3.24 5.50
N ALA A 160 7.66 -4.46 6.03
CA ALA A 160 8.70 -4.76 7.02
C ALA A 160 10.09 -4.67 6.39
N TYR A 161 11.06 -4.19 7.16
CA TYR A 161 12.45 -4.05 6.74
C TYR A 161 13.33 -5.16 7.27
N GLN A 162 14.37 -5.43 6.49
CA GLN A 162 15.46 -6.24 6.94
C GLN A 162 16.33 -5.43 7.91
N HIS A 163 16.21 -5.70 9.22
CA HIS A 163 17.29 -5.44 10.15
C HIS A 163 17.70 -6.75 10.81
N GLY A 164 18.98 -7.11 10.65
CA GLY A 164 19.51 -8.42 11.01
C GLY A 164 19.61 -9.36 9.80
N ASN A 165 20.17 -10.54 10.04
CA ASN A 165 20.36 -11.54 8.99
C ASN A 165 19.19 -12.53 8.96
N ALA A 166 19.06 -13.30 7.88
CA ALA A 166 18.00 -14.30 7.74
C ALA A 166 18.06 -15.41 8.81
N SER A 167 19.25 -15.72 9.33
CA SER A 167 19.40 -16.72 10.39
C SER A 167 18.81 -16.26 11.73
N ASP A 168 18.86 -14.97 12.04
CA ASP A 168 18.24 -14.37 13.22
C ASP A 168 16.71 -14.48 13.16
N PHE A 169 16.14 -14.27 11.96
CA PHE A 169 14.70 -14.41 11.72
C PHE A 169 14.17 -15.82 12.05
N VAL A 170 14.93 -16.86 11.71
CA VAL A 170 14.56 -18.26 11.97
C VAL A 170 14.90 -18.70 13.39
N SER A 171 16.09 -18.36 13.87
CA SER A 171 16.64 -18.86 15.14
C SER A 171 16.08 -18.14 16.36
N SER A 172 15.50 -16.95 16.20
CA SER A 172 14.92 -16.21 17.31
C SER A 172 13.73 -16.97 17.91
N ASN A 173 14.01 -17.65 19.03
CA ASN A 173 13.04 -18.34 19.88
C ASN A 173 12.20 -17.37 20.73
N GLY A 174 12.51 -16.08 20.68
CA GLY A 174 11.75 -15.04 21.36
C GLY A 174 10.34 -14.95 20.76
N THR A 175 9.35 -15.39 21.52
CA THR A 175 7.96 -14.94 21.39
C THR A 175 7.73 -13.60 22.07
N ASN A 176 8.75 -13.05 22.75
CA ASN A 176 8.65 -11.78 23.47
C ASN A 176 9.26 -10.64 22.63
N PRO A 177 8.44 -9.77 22.03
CA PRO A 177 8.88 -8.69 21.14
C PRO A 177 9.44 -7.46 21.86
N GLU A 178 9.56 -7.48 23.19
CA GLU A 178 10.08 -6.35 23.97
C GLU A 178 11.50 -5.97 23.53
N GLY A 179 11.64 -4.76 22.99
CA GLY A 179 12.92 -4.20 22.53
C GLY A 179 13.25 -4.47 21.06
N TRP A 180 12.39 -5.15 20.30
CA TRP A 180 12.60 -5.32 18.86
C TRP A 180 12.09 -4.09 18.13
N ASP A 181 12.89 -3.59 17.20
CA ASP A 181 12.48 -2.54 16.29
C ASP A 181 11.16 -2.94 15.59
N GLU A 182 10.19 -2.03 15.61
CA GLU A 182 8.87 -2.24 14.99
C GLU A 182 8.99 -2.46 13.49
N LEU A 183 10.01 -1.88 12.86
CA LEU A 183 10.23 -1.94 11.43
C LEU A 183 10.75 -3.32 11.00
N ASN A 184 11.28 -4.14 11.91
CA ASN A 184 11.88 -5.42 11.56
C ASN A 184 10.86 -6.44 11.11
N ALA A 185 11.25 -7.22 10.10
CA ALA A 185 10.54 -8.42 9.70
C ALA A 185 10.42 -9.42 10.86
N ARG A 186 9.19 -9.90 11.08
CA ARG A 186 8.79 -10.89 12.10
C ARG A 186 8.00 -12.02 11.46
N ARG A 187 8.00 -13.19 12.08
CA ARG A 187 7.18 -14.32 11.62
C ARG A 187 5.69 -13.95 11.69
N GLY A 188 5.00 -14.02 10.55
CA GLY A 188 3.61 -13.59 10.39
C GLY A 188 3.44 -12.20 9.76
N ASP A 189 4.54 -11.47 9.49
CA ASP A 189 4.52 -10.33 8.58
C ASP A 189 4.24 -10.78 7.16
N TRP A 190 3.68 -9.90 6.33
CA TRP A 190 3.31 -10.26 4.96
C TRP A 190 4.48 -10.30 3.99
N LEU A 191 5.38 -9.33 4.12
CA LEU A 191 6.47 -9.11 3.18
C LEU A 191 7.66 -8.45 3.88
N ILE A 192 8.86 -8.79 3.43
CA ILE A 192 10.11 -8.09 3.75
C ILE A 192 10.60 -7.31 2.53
N HIS A 193 11.07 -6.09 2.77
CA HIS A 193 11.61 -5.18 1.77
C HIS A 193 13.08 -4.86 2.09
N PHE A 194 13.95 -5.08 1.10
CA PHE A 194 15.40 -4.89 1.19
C PHE A 194 15.83 -3.46 0.79
N ALA A 195 15.02 -2.47 1.20
CA ALA A 195 15.19 -1.07 0.84
C ALA A 195 16.57 -0.54 1.26
N GLY A 196 17.25 0.17 0.37
CA GLY A 196 18.56 0.78 0.66
C GLY A 196 19.74 -0.18 0.87
N ASN A 197 19.52 -1.50 0.85
CA ASN A 197 20.61 -2.47 0.97
C ASN A 197 21.51 -2.42 -0.27
N GLN A 198 22.84 -2.43 -0.10
CA GLN A 198 23.80 -2.39 -1.23
C GLN A 198 24.08 -3.76 -1.83
N HIS A 199 23.71 -4.83 -1.12
CA HIS A 199 23.95 -6.22 -1.49
C HIS A 199 22.63 -7.01 -1.63
N LYS A 200 21.58 -6.35 -2.15
CA LYS A 200 20.21 -6.90 -2.27
C LYS A 200 20.18 -8.29 -2.88
N ASP A 201 20.91 -8.52 -3.96
CA ASP A 201 20.93 -9.82 -4.65
C ASP A 201 21.42 -10.94 -3.73
N LYS A 202 22.45 -10.67 -2.92
CA LYS A 202 22.97 -11.64 -1.97
C LYS A 202 21.96 -11.92 -0.86
N GLU A 203 21.41 -10.87 -0.28
CA GLU A 203 20.46 -10.96 0.84
C GLU A 203 19.14 -11.61 0.42
N LEU A 204 18.63 -11.30 -0.77
CA LEU A 204 17.46 -11.95 -1.34
C LEU A 204 17.67 -13.46 -1.48
N ASN A 205 18.84 -13.89 -1.97
CA ASN A 205 19.14 -15.32 -2.09
C ASN A 205 19.25 -15.99 -0.72
N GLU A 206 19.98 -15.38 0.23
CA GLU A 206 20.10 -15.93 1.58
C GLU A 206 18.76 -16.06 2.30
N TRP A 207 17.88 -15.05 2.18
CA TRP A 207 16.53 -15.11 2.72
C TRP A 207 15.66 -16.13 1.98
N ALA A 208 15.74 -16.21 0.64
CA ALA A 208 14.98 -17.17 -0.13
C ALA A 208 15.34 -18.62 0.24
N ASP A 209 16.64 -18.94 0.32
CA ASP A 209 17.13 -20.27 0.70
C ASP A 209 16.63 -20.69 2.10
N ILE A 210 16.62 -19.74 3.03
CA ILE A 210 16.17 -19.97 4.40
C ILE A 210 14.65 -20.15 4.47
N LEU A 211 13.88 -19.35 3.72
CA LEU A 211 12.43 -19.44 3.67
C LEU A 211 11.96 -20.74 2.98
N GLU A 212 12.71 -21.26 2.01
CA GLU A 212 12.40 -22.53 1.33
C GLU A 212 12.45 -23.73 2.30
N GLY A 213 13.37 -23.69 3.28
CA GLY A 213 13.50 -24.71 4.32
C GLY A 213 12.63 -24.50 5.55
N MET A 214 11.82 -23.43 5.58
CA MET A 214 11.08 -23.02 6.76
C MET A 214 9.67 -23.63 6.77
N GLU A 215 9.28 -24.19 7.92
CA GLU A 215 7.91 -24.65 8.15
C GLU A 215 6.92 -23.48 8.23
N ASP A 216 5.64 -23.74 7.93
CA ASP A 216 4.59 -22.74 8.07
C ASP A 216 4.50 -22.27 9.53
N VAL A 217 4.69 -20.96 9.73
CA VAL A 217 4.72 -20.34 11.06
C VAL A 217 3.36 -20.39 11.76
N TRP A 218 2.27 -20.42 11.00
CA TRP A 218 0.91 -20.54 11.51
C TRP A 218 0.62 -21.95 11.98
N GLU A 219 1.01 -22.97 11.19
CA GLU A 219 0.81 -24.38 11.55
C GLU A 219 1.66 -24.79 12.76
N THR A 220 2.89 -24.27 12.83
CA THR A 220 3.84 -24.56 13.92
C THR A 220 3.63 -23.71 15.18
N GLY A 221 2.71 -22.74 15.15
CA GLY A 221 2.45 -21.82 16.27
C GLY A 221 3.63 -20.89 16.59
N ARG A 222 4.52 -20.62 15.62
CA ARG A 222 5.71 -19.78 15.76
C ARG A 222 5.49 -18.32 15.35
N VAL A 223 4.25 -17.92 15.09
CA VAL A 223 3.83 -16.56 14.75
C VAL A 223 4.28 -15.58 15.83
N GLN A 224 4.88 -14.46 15.41
CA GLN A 224 5.33 -13.37 16.27
C GLN A 224 4.51 -12.09 16.07
N ARG A 225 3.95 -11.89 14.86
CA ARG A 225 3.07 -10.76 14.56
C ARG A 225 1.86 -11.25 13.78
N ASN A 226 0.66 -10.82 14.18
CA ASN A 226 -0.56 -11.00 13.41
C ASN A 226 -1.35 -9.71 13.37
N VAL A 227 -1.26 -8.99 12.25
CA VAL A 227 -1.90 -7.68 12.07
C VAL A 227 -3.39 -7.76 11.74
N GLY A 228 -3.98 -8.96 11.58
CA GLY A 228 -5.35 -9.10 11.08
C GLY A 228 -6.41 -8.44 11.97
N GLY A 229 -6.23 -8.47 13.30
CA GLY A 229 -7.12 -7.79 14.25
C GLY A 229 -6.96 -6.27 14.20
N GLU A 230 -5.72 -5.79 14.21
CA GLU A 230 -5.37 -4.36 14.15
C GLU A 230 -5.88 -3.71 12.87
N VAL A 231 -5.66 -4.35 11.71
CA VAL A 231 -6.14 -3.88 10.41
C VAL A 231 -7.65 -3.73 10.39
N ARG A 232 -8.37 -4.72 10.96
CA ARG A 232 -9.83 -4.68 11.03
C ARG A 232 -10.30 -3.52 11.89
N GLN A 233 -9.76 -3.39 13.10
CA GLN A 233 -10.11 -2.32 14.03
C GLN A 233 -9.84 -0.94 13.41
N PHE A 234 -8.69 -0.75 12.75
CA PHE A 234 -8.32 0.51 12.10
C PHE A 234 -9.36 0.98 11.07
N TRP A 235 -9.89 0.04 10.28
CA TRP A 235 -10.90 0.32 9.27
C TRP A 235 -12.29 0.54 9.88
N GLU A 236 -12.66 -0.24 10.91
CA GLU A 236 -13.91 -0.07 11.66
C GLU A 236 -14.02 1.32 12.31
N GLU A 237 -12.93 1.79 12.93
CA GLU A 237 -12.84 3.14 13.53
C GLU A 237 -13.01 4.28 12.50
N ARG A 238 -12.83 3.98 11.21
CA ARG A 238 -13.01 4.90 10.08
C ARG A 238 -14.33 4.71 9.33
N GLY A 239 -15.22 3.87 9.84
CA GLY A 239 -16.55 3.64 9.29
C GLY A 239 -16.61 2.58 8.18
N PHE A 240 -15.54 1.80 7.99
CA PHE A 240 -15.55 0.65 7.09
C PHE A 240 -15.92 -0.61 7.88
N ILE A 241 -17.12 -1.14 7.64
CA ILE A 241 -17.62 -2.35 8.31
C ILE A 241 -17.40 -3.53 7.34
N ARG A 242 -16.87 -4.65 7.85
CA ARG A 242 -16.74 -5.91 7.10
C ARG A 242 -17.98 -6.79 7.27
#